data_AF-A0A7C3BRJ1-F1
#
_entry.id   AF-A0A7C3BRJ1-F1
#
_cell.length_a   1.000
_cell.length_b   1.000
_cell.length_c   1.000
_cell.angle_alpha   90.00
_cell.angle_beta   90.00
_cell.angle_gamma   90.00
#
_symmetry.space_group_name_H-M   'P 1'
#
loop_
_entity.id
_entity.type
_entity.pdbx_description
1 polymer ?
#
loop_
_entity_poly.entity_id
_entity_poly.type
_entity_poly.pdbx_seq_one_letter_code
_entity_poly.pdbx_strand_id
1 'polypeptide(L)'
;MAHTVLIHVTNSDPILAEMDEMPKPTDTHIVCTNARARDGKALHYIDQEAMRFMFPWHRITFIEVYPSEEDRAEIETFFRD
;
A
#
# COMPACT_ATOMS: atom_id res chain seq x y z
N MET A 1 -2.78 -11.38 -6.38
CA MET A 1 -3.62 -10.92 -5.25
C MET A 1 -3.27 -9.46 -4.95
N ALA A 2 -4.17 -8.69 -4.33
CA ALA A 2 -3.82 -7.32 -3.94
C ALA A 2 -2.73 -7.34 -2.86
N HIS A 3 -1.66 -6.58 -3.06
CA HIS A 3 -0.61 -6.40 -2.08
C HIS A 3 -1.08 -5.43 -1.00
N THR A 4 -0.93 -5.81 0.27
CA THR A 4 -1.06 -4.82 1.35
C THR A 4 0.18 -3.94 1.34
N VAL A 5 -0.01 -2.63 1.27
CA VAL A 5 1.07 -1.66 1.21
C VAL A 5 0.92 -0.60 2.28
N LEU A 6 2.05 -0.05 2.70
CA LEU A 6 2.11 1.10 3.57
C LEU A 6 2.86 2.23 2.87
N ILE A 7 2.14 3.30 2.58
CA ILE A 7 2.59 4.40 1.74
C ILE A 7 3.02 5.55 2.66
N HIS A 8 4.30 5.93 2.57
CA HIS A 8 4.83 7.07 3.32
C HIS A 8 4.79 8.31 2.46
N VAL A 9 3.92 9.26 2.80
CA VAL A 9 3.76 10.53 2.07
C VAL A 9 4.49 11.65 2.80
N THR A 10 5.18 12.52 2.07
CA THR A 10 5.91 13.66 2.64
C THR A 10 5.01 14.54 3.50
N ASN A 11 5.45 14.80 4.74
CA ASN A 11 4.73 15.60 5.74
C ASN A 11 3.33 15.07 6.09
N SER A 12 3.13 13.75 6.00
CA SER A 12 1.88 13.09 6.39
C SER A 12 2.17 11.81 7.16
N ASP A 13 1.18 11.37 7.92
CA ASP A 13 1.22 10.04 8.52
C ASP A 13 1.08 8.96 7.43
N PRO A 14 1.67 7.77 7.64
CA PRO A 14 1.64 6.71 6.65
C PRO A 14 0.24 6.12 6.47
N ILE A 15 -0.06 5.74 5.22
CA ILE A 15 -1.37 5.24 4.79
C ILE A 15 -1.25 3.75 4.51
N LEU A 16 -2.05 2.93 5.19
CA LEU A 16 -2.20 1.52 4.88
C LEU A 16 -3.25 1.37 3.78
N ALA A 17 -2.94 0.63 2.73
CA ALA A 17 -3.82 0.45 1.58
C ALA A 17 -3.61 -0.91 0.89
N GLU A 18 -4.44 -1.19 -0.10
CA GLU A 18 -4.34 -2.38 -0.96
C GLU A 18 -4.02 -1.95 -2.39
N MET A 19 -3.10 -2.67 -3.04
CA MET A 19 -2.65 -2.38 -4.39
C MET A 19 -2.79 -3.62 -5.26
N ASP A 20 -3.67 -3.53 -6.26
CA ASP A 20 -4.00 -4.67 -7.13
C ASP A 20 -2.85 -5.06 -8.08
N GLU A 21 -2.11 -4.06 -8.59
CA GLU A 21 -0.98 -4.24 -9.50
C GLU A 21 0.20 -3.38 -9.04
N MET A 22 1.41 -3.95 -9.07
CA MET A 22 2.63 -3.18 -8.80
C MET A 22 2.85 -2.14 -9.92
N PRO A 23 3.21 -0.89 -9.57
CA PRO A 23 3.36 0.16 -10.56
C PRO A 23 4.57 -0.10 -11.46
N LYS A 24 4.46 0.35 -12.71
CA LYS A 24 5.52 0.27 -13.70
C LYS A 24 6.49 1.44 -13.52
N PRO A 25 7.76 1.31 -13.96
CA PRO A 25 8.73 2.41 -13.89
C PRO A 25 8.34 3.70 -14.64
N THR A 26 7.33 3.62 -15.50
CA THR A 26 6.83 4.75 -16.31
C THR A 26 5.57 5.41 -15.73
N ASP A 27 4.97 4.81 -14.70
CA ASP A 27 3.79 5.38 -14.06
C ASP A 27 4.19 6.66 -13.31
N THR A 28 3.27 7.62 -13.24
CA THR A 28 3.48 8.92 -12.58
C THR A 28 2.87 8.98 -11.18
N HIS A 29 2.13 7.94 -10.81
CA HIS A 29 1.40 7.80 -9.56
C HIS A 29 1.18 6.31 -9.27
N ILE A 30 0.81 6.00 -8.04
CA ILE A 30 0.28 4.69 -7.65
C ILE A 30 -1.24 4.76 -7.52
N VAL A 31 -1.89 3.61 -7.71
CA VAL A 31 -3.32 3.44 -7.49
C VAL A 31 -3.51 2.41 -6.39
N CYS A 32 -4.34 2.75 -5.40
CA CYS A 32 -4.67 1.83 -4.32
C CYS A 32 -6.14 1.96 -3.89
N THR A 33 -6.59 0.99 -3.11
CA THR A 33 -7.94 0.90 -2.52
C THR A 33 -7.82 0.72 -1.00
N ASN A 34 -8.95 0.78 -0.30
CA ASN A 34 -9.03 0.52 1.15
C ASN A 34 -8.02 1.34 1.99
N ALA A 35 -7.82 2.62 1.63
CA ALA A 35 -6.88 3.51 2.30
C ALA A 35 -7.36 3.86 3.72
N ARG A 36 -6.50 3.60 4.70
CA ARG A 36 -6.79 3.80 6.12
C ARG A 36 -5.53 4.15 6.90
N ALA A 37 -5.69 4.72 8.08
CA ALA A 37 -4.59 4.88 9.02
C ALA A 37 -4.07 3.50 9.47
N ARG A 38 -2.84 3.45 9.98
CA ARG A 38 -2.21 2.21 10.46
C ARG A 38 -3.02 1.52 11.57
N ASP A 39 -3.77 2.29 12.37
CA ASP A 39 -4.67 1.77 13.41
C ASP A 39 -6.02 1.25 12.86
N GLY A 40 -6.20 1.26 11.54
CA GLY A 40 -7.40 0.80 10.84
C GLY A 40 -8.49 1.85 10.68
N LYS A 41 -8.34 3.06 11.24
CA LYS A 41 -9.35 4.12 11.12
C LYS A 41 -9.35 4.76 9.73
N ALA A 42 -10.50 5.32 9.36
CA ALA A 42 -10.63 6.12 8.15
C ALA A 42 -9.71 7.35 8.20
N LEU A 43 -9.18 7.75 7.04
CA LEU A 43 -8.39 8.96 6.91
C LEU A 43 -9.33 10.18 6.95
N HIS A 44 -9.11 11.09 7.90
CA HIS A 44 -10.02 12.22 8.17
C HIS A 44 -10.17 13.22 7.01
N TYR A 45 -9.25 13.20 6.04
CA TYR A 45 -9.22 14.09 4.89
C TYR A 45 -9.74 13.43 3.60
N ILE A 46 -10.23 12.20 3.68
CA ILE A 46 -10.77 11.43 2.55
C ILE A 46 -12.30 11.38 2.65
N ASP A 47 -12.96 11.49 1.50
CA ASP A 47 -14.41 11.33 1.37
C ASP A 47 -14.83 9.87 1.63
N GLN A 48 -15.95 9.66 2.33
CA GLN A 48 -16.44 8.32 2.70
C GLN A 48 -16.86 7.48 1.49
N GLU A 49 -17.22 8.10 0.38
CA GLU A 49 -17.63 7.41 -0.86
C GLU A 49 -16.44 7.11 -1.80
N ALA A 50 -15.25 7.62 -1.47
CA ALA A 50 -14.06 7.39 -2.30
C ALA A 50 -13.58 5.94 -2.19
N MET A 51 -13.61 5.21 -3.30
CA MET A 51 -13.19 3.79 -3.35
C MET A 51 -11.76 3.57 -3.86
N ARG A 52 -11.21 4.54 -4.61
CA ARG A 52 -9.91 4.43 -5.27
C ARG A 52 -9.11 5.70 -5.06
N PHE A 53 -7.83 5.53 -4.75
CA PHE A 53 -6.92 6.62 -4.40
C PHE A 53 -5.73 6.62 -5.35
N MET A 54 -5.30 7.83 -5.73
CA MET A 54 -4.17 8.03 -6.63
C MET A 54 -3.16 8.94 -5.92
N PHE A 55 -1.97 8.42 -5.64
CA PHE A 55 -0.91 9.17 -4.98
C PHE A 55 0.25 9.42 -5.95
N PRO A 56 0.64 10.69 -6.19
CA PRO A 56 1.69 10.99 -7.15
C PRO A 56 3.07 10.68 -6.57
N TRP A 57 3.99 10.19 -7.41
CA TRP A 57 5.33 9.77 -6.96
C TRP A 57 6.13 10.85 -6.24
N HIS A 58 6.05 12.09 -6.71
CA HIS A 58 6.80 13.21 -6.14
C HIS A 58 6.39 13.59 -4.70
N ARG A 59 5.32 12.99 -4.16
CA ARG A 59 4.89 13.15 -2.76
C ARG A 59 5.20 11.93 -1.91
N ILE A 60 5.58 10.79 -2.50
CA ILE A 60 5.83 9.53 -1.80
C ILE A 60 7.32 9.45 -1.48
N THR A 61 7.64 9.22 -0.20
CA THR A 61 9.02 9.04 0.26
C THR A 61 9.49 7.60 0.01
N PHE A 62 8.67 6.61 0.37
CA PHE A 62 8.87 5.19 0.08
C PHE A 62 7.58 4.40 0.32
N ILE A 63 7.56 3.12 -0.09
CA ILE A 63 6.44 2.20 0.10
C ILE A 63 6.96 0.90 0.70
N GLU A 64 6.33 0.42 1.77
CA GLU A 64 6.52 -0.96 2.26
C GLU A 64 5.48 -1.86 1.61
N VAL A 65 5.91 -3.00 1.07
CA VAL A 65 5.03 -4.02 0.50
C VAL A 65 5.07 -5.22 1.43
N TYR A 66 3.91 -5.58 2.00
CA TYR A 66 3.83 -6.75 2.87
C TYR A 66 3.75 -8.03 2.03
N PRO A 67 4.31 -9.15 2.53
CA PRO A 67 4.20 -10.44 1.87
C PRO A 67 2.73 -10.80 1.65
N SER A 68 2.40 -11.20 0.42
CA SER A 68 1.12 -11.84 0.14
C SER A 68 1.05 -13.20 0.84
N GLU A 69 -0.16 -13.79 0.93
CA GLU A 69 -0.34 -15.15 1.46
C GLU A 69 0.52 -16.17 0.69
N GLU A 70 0.69 -16.00 -0.63
CA GLU A 70 1.59 -16.82 -1.46
C GLU A 70 3.06 -16.65 -1.07
N ASP A 71 3.52 -15.41 -0.91
CA ASP A 71 4.91 -15.12 -0.53
C ASP A 71 5.26 -15.69 0.86
N ARG A 72 4.29 -15.74 1.78
CA ARG A 72 4.49 -16.31 3.13
C ARG A 72 4.75 -17.81 3.10
N ALA A 73 4.06 -18.55 2.22
CA ALA A 73 4.22 -19.99 2.09
C ALA A 73 5.63 -20.37 1.59
N GLU A 74 6.21 -19.60 0.67
CA GLU A 74 7.59 -19.81 0.23
C GLU A 74 8.58 -19.54 1.37
N ILE A 75 8.41 -18.44 2.12
CA ILE A 75 9.32 -18.08 3.21
C ILE A 75 9.37 -19.16 4.30
N GLU A 76 8.25 -19.75 4.72
CA GLU A 76 8.23 -20.80 5.74
C GLU A 76 9.02 -22.07 5.33
N THR A 77 9.14 -22.35 4.03
CA THR A 77 9.91 -23.51 3.55
C THR A 77 11.43 -23.32 3.68
N PHE A 78 11.94 -22.08 3.62
CA PHE A 78 13.38 -21.80 3.73
C PHE A 78 13.95 -21.91 5.16
N PHE A 79 13.09 -21.85 6.19
CA PHE A 79 13.52 -21.85 7.61
C PHE A 79 13.39 -23.22 8.30
N ARG A 80 13.14 -24.30 7.56
CA ARG A 80 13.16 -25.67 8.08
C ARG A 80 14.48 -26.36 7.71
N ASP A 81 15.50 -26.16 8.55
CA ASP A 81 16.66 -27.06 8.73
C ASP A 81 17.19 -26.94 10.17
#